data_AF-A0A2R6B5W5-F1
#
_entry.id   AF-A0A2R6B5W5-F1
#
_cell.length_a   1.000
_cell.length_b   1.000
_cell.length_c   1.000
_cell.angle_alpha   90.00
_cell.angle_beta   90.00
_cell.angle_gamma   90.00
#
_symmetry.space_group_name_H-M   'P 1'
#
loop_
_entity.id
_entity.type
_entity.pdbx_description
1 polymer ?
#
loop_
_entity_poly.entity_id
_entity_poly.type
_entity_poly.pdbx_seq_one_letter_code
_entity_poly.pdbx_strand_id
1 'polypeptide(L)'
;MPFERVIVEHTSANPIHPLHIGAARNAVYGDTVARVLQACGKSVQTRFYVDDTGRQTAIAALGFKLAGESLLKAKPDEYVGQLYVYSNALVRIHELKKELNATKDEEEVARLRGELDDWLGVIYEQSQKSPELYDLLTKKFSEIEDPSSEVAKIIRLYEEGDAATVKLVRRMVELCLQGFVQTLRRANIFHDVFDYESELVWNGSVERILDEVRASRYAKYEGNALVFDIDRAASELGLKKILGIPENHKIPELPLTRSDGTTLYVTRDMAYSLKNSVTLTPFTT
;
A
#
# COMPACT_ATOMS: atom_id res chain seq x y z
N MET A 1 -5.05 -34.78 -16.28
CA MET A 1 -3.99 -33.96 -15.65
C MET A 1 -4.71 -32.94 -14.79
N PRO A 2 -4.41 -32.81 -13.48
CA PRO A 2 -4.93 -31.67 -12.72
C PRO A 2 -4.43 -30.40 -13.41
N PHE A 3 -5.35 -29.48 -13.74
CA PHE A 3 -4.97 -28.20 -14.34
C PHE A 3 -4.11 -27.45 -13.34
N GLU A 4 -2.85 -27.20 -13.67
CA GLU A 4 -1.98 -26.34 -12.87
C GLU A 4 -2.57 -24.94 -12.88
N ARG A 5 -3.07 -24.50 -11.72
CA ARG A 5 -3.60 -23.16 -11.52
C ARG A 5 -2.42 -22.23 -11.33
N VAL A 6 -2.35 -21.17 -12.13
CA VAL A 6 -1.30 -20.15 -12.06
C VAL A 6 -1.92 -18.83 -11.67
N ILE A 7 -1.38 -18.19 -10.63
CA ILE A 7 -1.74 -16.82 -10.27
C ILE A 7 -0.74 -15.88 -10.94
N VAL A 8 -1.25 -14.87 -11.64
CA VAL A 8 -0.44 -13.77 -12.17
C VAL A 8 -0.92 -12.49 -11.48
N GLU A 9 -0.18 -12.06 -10.48
CA GLU A 9 -0.39 -10.75 -9.85
C GLU A 9 0.30 -9.67 -10.68
N HIS A 10 -0.41 -8.60 -11.02
CA HIS A 10 0.17 -7.47 -11.74
C HIS A 10 -0.58 -6.16 -11.57
N THR A 11 0.04 -5.09 -12.07
CA THR A 11 -0.36 -3.69 -11.92
C THR A 11 -0.18 -3.18 -10.49
N SER A 12 -0.89 -3.76 -9.52
CA SER A 12 -0.78 -3.55 -8.05
C SER A 12 -0.35 -2.14 -7.65
N ALA A 13 -1.02 -1.13 -8.21
CA ALA A 13 -0.73 0.27 -7.98
C ALA A 13 -1.50 0.77 -6.75
N ASN A 14 -0.89 1.65 -5.96
CA ASN A 14 -1.52 2.20 -4.77
C ASN A 14 -2.78 3.00 -5.14
N PRO A 15 -3.95 2.76 -4.51
CA PRO A 15 -5.24 3.31 -4.89
C PRO A 15 -5.47 4.73 -4.34
N ILE A 16 -4.48 5.61 -4.51
CA ILE A 16 -4.48 6.99 -3.99
C ILE A 16 -4.33 8.06 -5.08
N HIS A 17 -4.04 7.67 -6.33
CA HIS A 17 -3.89 8.56 -7.46
C HIS A 17 -4.07 7.79 -8.78
N PRO A 18 -4.35 8.46 -9.93
CA PRO A 18 -4.45 7.79 -11.22
C PRO A 18 -3.22 6.98 -11.62
N LEU A 19 -3.41 5.93 -12.41
CA LEU A 19 -2.30 5.18 -13.01
C LEU A 19 -1.43 6.09 -13.88
N HIS A 20 -0.13 6.12 -13.59
CA HIS A 20 0.88 6.81 -14.40
C HIS A 20 1.69 5.83 -15.25
N ILE A 21 2.59 6.34 -16.10
CA ILE A 21 3.39 5.52 -17.03
C ILE A 21 4.18 4.39 -16.35
N GLY A 22 4.66 4.62 -15.12
CA GLY A 22 5.32 3.57 -14.32
C GLY A 22 4.43 2.34 -14.06
N ALA A 23 3.12 2.52 -13.84
CA ALA A 23 2.19 1.40 -13.64
C ALA A 23 1.84 0.70 -14.95
N ALA A 24 1.86 1.41 -16.08
CA ALA A 24 1.56 0.85 -17.39
C ALA A 24 2.50 -0.30 -17.77
N ARG A 25 3.80 -0.20 -17.42
CA ARG A 25 4.78 -1.26 -17.66
C ARG A 25 4.35 -2.58 -17.01
N ASN A 26 4.08 -2.55 -15.71
CA ASN A 26 3.73 -3.75 -14.95
C ASN A 26 2.36 -4.29 -15.40
N ALA A 27 1.42 -3.42 -15.75
CA ALA A 27 0.12 -3.81 -16.28
C ALA A 27 0.23 -4.58 -17.59
N VAL A 28 0.93 -4.01 -18.59
CA VAL A 28 1.09 -4.62 -19.92
C VAL A 28 1.92 -5.90 -19.83
N TYR A 29 3.01 -5.89 -19.06
CA TYR A 29 3.86 -7.07 -18.90
C TYR A 29 3.11 -8.23 -18.24
N GLY A 30 2.44 -7.96 -17.11
CA GLY A 30 1.69 -8.97 -16.39
C GLY A 30 0.53 -9.57 -17.21
N ASP A 31 -0.25 -8.72 -17.88
CA ASP A 31 -1.33 -9.17 -18.75
C ASP A 31 -0.81 -10.01 -19.94
N THR A 32 0.34 -9.62 -20.51
CA THR A 32 1.00 -10.40 -21.57
C THR A 32 1.40 -11.79 -21.08
N VAL A 33 2.04 -11.86 -19.90
CA VAL A 33 2.44 -13.14 -19.29
C VAL A 33 1.21 -14.01 -19.01
N ALA A 34 0.13 -13.43 -18.47
CA ALA A 34 -1.12 -14.14 -18.23
C ALA A 34 -1.71 -14.73 -19.52
N ARG A 35 -1.77 -13.96 -20.60
CA ARG A 35 -2.26 -14.43 -21.91
C ARG A 35 -1.41 -15.53 -22.50
N VAL A 36 -0.08 -15.43 -22.41
CA VAL A 36 0.82 -16.48 -22.92
C VAL A 36 0.61 -17.77 -22.14
N LEU A 37 0.52 -17.71 -20.80
CA LEU A 37 0.25 -18.87 -19.97
C LEU A 37 -1.12 -19.51 -20.28
N GLN A 38 -2.16 -18.69 -20.50
CA GLN A 38 -3.47 -19.16 -20.96
C GLN A 38 -3.39 -19.84 -22.33
N ALA A 39 -2.66 -19.25 -23.29
CA ALA A 39 -2.45 -19.84 -24.61
C ALA A 39 -1.66 -21.16 -24.56
N CYS A 40 -0.81 -21.34 -23.55
CA CYS A 40 -0.13 -22.61 -23.24
C CYS A 40 -1.03 -23.63 -22.49
N GLY A 41 -2.32 -23.35 -22.31
CA GLY A 41 -3.28 -24.26 -21.70
C GLY A 41 -3.29 -24.27 -20.16
N LYS A 42 -2.68 -23.27 -19.50
CA LYS A 42 -2.72 -23.13 -18.04
C LYS A 42 -4.03 -22.49 -17.59
N SER A 43 -4.52 -22.87 -16.41
CA SER A 43 -5.64 -22.18 -15.75
C SER A 43 -5.11 -20.95 -15.02
N VAL A 44 -5.11 -19.80 -15.68
CA VAL A 44 -4.57 -18.55 -15.11
C VAL A 44 -5.65 -17.75 -14.40
N GLN A 45 -5.35 -17.23 -13.20
CA GLN A 45 -6.13 -16.21 -12.52
C GLN A 45 -5.29 -14.94 -12.37
N THR A 46 -5.75 -13.83 -12.95
CA THR A 46 -5.09 -12.53 -12.79
C THR A 46 -5.56 -11.84 -11.51
N ARG A 47 -4.62 -11.26 -10.78
CA ARG A 47 -4.89 -10.62 -9.49
C ARG A 47 -4.29 -9.24 -9.40
N PHE A 48 -4.99 -8.34 -8.73
CA PHE A 48 -4.51 -7.01 -8.38
C PHE A 48 -4.33 -6.96 -6.86
N TYR A 49 -3.11 -6.70 -6.40
CA TYR A 49 -2.85 -6.48 -4.98
C TYR A 49 -3.09 -5.01 -4.64
N VAL A 50 -4.12 -4.74 -3.82
CA VAL A 50 -4.55 -3.41 -3.42
C VAL A 50 -3.88 -3.05 -2.10
N ASP A 51 -2.85 -2.20 -2.17
CA ASP A 51 -2.24 -1.57 -0.98
C ASP A 51 -3.15 -0.47 -0.45
N ASP A 52 -4.16 -0.86 0.33
CA ASP A 52 -5.13 0.03 0.94
C ASP A 52 -4.78 0.42 2.39
N THR A 53 -3.52 0.27 2.78
CA THR A 53 -3.08 0.55 4.16
C THR A 53 -2.05 1.67 4.19
N GLY A 54 -1.60 2.03 5.39
CA GLY A 54 -0.51 2.98 5.58
C GLY A 54 -0.90 4.46 5.44
N ARG A 55 0.14 5.30 5.58
CA ARG A 55 -0.02 6.74 5.79
C ARG A 55 -0.65 7.46 4.60
N GLN A 56 -0.25 7.14 3.38
CA GLN A 56 -0.76 7.82 2.19
C GLN A 56 -2.26 7.57 1.98
N THR A 57 -2.70 6.32 2.15
CA THR A 57 -4.12 5.96 2.12
C THR A 57 -4.90 6.69 3.20
N ALA A 58 -4.36 6.79 4.42
CA ALA A 58 -5.00 7.52 5.50
C ALA A 58 -5.09 9.04 5.27
N ILE A 59 -4.08 9.66 4.63
CA ILE A 59 -4.15 11.06 4.19
C ILE A 59 -5.26 11.25 3.16
N ALA A 60 -5.31 10.40 2.14
CA ALA A 60 -6.32 10.46 1.10
C ALA A 60 -7.73 10.25 1.70
N ALA A 61 -7.87 9.32 2.64
CA ALA A 61 -9.11 9.07 3.37
C ALA A 61 -9.52 10.24 4.25
N LEU A 62 -8.59 10.97 4.88
CA LEU A 62 -8.90 12.21 5.60
C LEU A 62 -9.45 13.26 4.64
N GLY A 63 -8.80 13.47 3.49
CA GLY A 63 -9.33 14.35 2.44
C GLY A 63 -10.73 13.97 1.99
N PHE A 64 -10.95 12.68 1.74
CA PHE A 64 -12.24 12.13 1.33
C PHE A 64 -13.31 12.28 2.43
N LYS A 65 -12.96 12.09 3.71
CA LYS A 65 -13.86 12.33 4.85
C LYS A 65 -14.35 13.78 4.90
N LEU A 66 -13.49 14.73 4.58
CA LEU A 66 -13.79 16.16 4.64
C LEU A 66 -14.56 16.67 3.41
N ALA A 67 -14.22 16.17 2.22
CA ALA A 67 -14.82 16.62 0.96
C ALA A 67 -16.04 15.79 0.52
N GLY A 68 -16.11 14.51 0.91
CA GLY A 68 -17.08 13.56 0.42
C GLY A 68 -16.99 13.34 -1.09
N GLU A 69 -18.12 13.07 -1.73
CA GLU A 69 -18.24 12.85 -3.19
C GLU A 69 -18.86 14.05 -3.92
N SER A 70 -19.16 15.17 -3.23
CA SER A 70 -19.93 16.27 -3.83
C SER A 70 -19.20 16.98 -4.98
N LEU A 71 -17.87 16.94 -4.98
CA LEU A 71 -17.03 17.52 -6.03
C LEU A 71 -16.44 16.47 -6.97
N LEU A 72 -16.90 15.21 -6.87
CA LEU A 72 -16.53 14.16 -7.81
C LEU A 72 -17.09 14.51 -9.20
N LYS A 73 -16.18 14.74 -10.16
CA LYS A 73 -16.51 15.05 -11.56
C LYS A 73 -16.42 13.79 -12.43
N ALA A 74 -15.52 13.79 -13.42
CA ALA A 74 -15.52 12.78 -14.47
C ALA A 74 -14.85 11.46 -14.06
N LYS A 75 -13.55 11.48 -13.71
CA LYS A 75 -12.79 10.26 -13.44
C LYS A 75 -12.55 10.07 -11.94
N PRO A 76 -13.06 8.99 -11.33
CA PRO A 76 -12.97 8.79 -9.88
C PRO A 76 -11.55 8.75 -9.29
N ASP A 77 -10.58 8.14 -9.98
CA ASP A 77 -9.19 8.10 -9.50
C ASP A 77 -8.49 9.46 -9.62
N GLU A 78 -8.87 10.31 -10.57
CA GLU A 78 -8.37 11.70 -10.63
C GLU A 78 -8.85 12.51 -9.44
N TYR A 79 -10.11 12.33 -9.03
CA TYR A 79 -10.65 12.97 -7.83
C TYR A 79 -9.93 12.49 -6.57
N VAL A 80 -9.74 11.17 -6.39
CA VAL A 80 -8.97 10.63 -5.26
C VAL A 80 -7.53 11.16 -5.28
N GLY A 81 -6.90 11.22 -6.46
CA GLY A 81 -5.56 11.81 -6.63
C GLY A 81 -5.49 13.27 -6.20
N GLN A 82 -6.48 14.09 -6.56
CA GLN A 82 -6.56 15.47 -6.10
C GLN A 82 -6.69 15.53 -4.58
N LEU A 83 -7.63 14.77 -4.00
CA LEU A 83 -7.80 14.69 -2.54
C LEU A 83 -6.51 14.34 -1.82
N TYR A 84 -5.77 13.34 -2.33
CA TYR A 84 -4.48 12.95 -1.78
C TYR A 84 -3.46 14.09 -1.86
N VAL A 85 -3.26 14.71 -3.03
CA VAL A 85 -2.27 15.78 -3.21
C VAL A 85 -2.56 16.96 -2.28
N TYR A 86 -3.81 17.45 -2.22
CA TYR A 86 -4.18 18.56 -1.34
C TYR A 86 -3.99 18.20 0.13
N SER A 87 -4.53 17.06 0.55
CA SER A 87 -4.48 16.65 1.95
C SER A 87 -3.04 16.40 2.39
N ASN A 88 -2.21 15.81 1.54
CA ASN A 88 -0.80 15.57 1.83
C ASN A 88 -0.04 16.89 2.00
N ALA A 89 -0.26 17.85 1.10
CA ALA A 89 0.38 19.16 1.20
C ALA A 89 -0.06 19.92 2.47
N LEU A 90 -1.36 19.91 2.80
CA LEU A 90 -1.87 20.57 4.02
C LEU A 90 -1.35 19.93 5.30
N VAL A 91 -1.31 18.59 5.37
CA VAL A 91 -0.72 17.86 6.50
C VAL A 91 0.76 18.18 6.62
N ARG A 92 1.52 18.16 5.51
CA ARG A 92 2.96 18.42 5.55
C ARG A 92 3.29 19.87 5.92
N ILE A 93 2.53 20.84 5.42
CA ILE A 93 2.66 22.25 5.82
C ILE A 93 2.42 22.42 7.33
N HIS A 94 1.43 21.72 7.88
CA HIS A 94 1.18 21.74 9.33
C HIS A 94 2.36 21.15 10.11
N GLU A 95 2.87 19.99 9.71
CA GLU A 95 4.05 19.34 10.31
C GLU A 95 5.28 20.24 10.27
N LEU A 96 5.58 20.82 9.10
CA LEU A 96 6.71 21.74 8.92
C LEU A 96 6.61 22.97 9.83
N LYS A 97 5.42 23.56 9.98
CA LYS A 97 5.21 24.67 10.91
C LYS A 97 5.44 24.26 12.36
N LYS A 98 5.02 23.04 12.74
CA LYS A 98 5.24 22.48 14.08
C LYS A 98 6.72 22.22 14.35
N GLU A 99 7.42 21.60 13.40
CA GLU A 99 8.87 21.36 13.43
C GLU A 99 9.64 22.68 13.53
N LEU A 100 9.30 23.68 12.72
CA LEU A 100 9.93 25.00 12.71
C LEU A 100 9.79 25.75 14.04
N ASN A 101 8.66 25.60 14.73
CA ASN A 101 8.45 26.17 16.05
C ASN A 101 9.18 25.42 17.17
N ALA A 102 9.55 24.15 16.94
CA ALA A 102 10.17 23.28 17.93
C ALA A 102 11.71 23.32 17.88
N THR A 103 12.30 23.66 16.72
CA THR A 103 13.75 23.77 16.56
C THR A 103 14.25 25.21 16.72
N LYS A 104 15.50 25.35 17.17
CA LYS A 104 16.26 26.62 17.18
C LYS A 104 17.55 26.53 16.37
N ASP A 105 17.83 25.38 15.79
CA ASP A 105 19.01 25.15 14.96
C ASP A 105 18.85 25.91 13.63
N GLU A 106 19.78 26.80 13.32
CA GLU A 106 19.66 27.72 12.18
C GLU A 106 19.72 26.98 10.83
N GLU A 107 20.52 25.92 10.72
CA GLU A 107 20.62 25.11 9.50
C GLU A 107 19.31 24.35 9.26
N GLU A 108 18.77 23.75 10.32
CA GLU A 108 17.50 23.05 10.28
C GLU A 108 16.33 23.99 9.97
N VAL A 109 16.31 25.19 10.58
CA VAL A 109 15.30 26.23 10.29
C VAL A 109 15.34 26.63 8.81
N ALA A 110 16.52 26.82 8.22
CA ALA A 110 16.65 27.15 6.81
C ALA A 110 16.13 26.01 5.91
N ARG A 111 16.46 24.76 6.24
CA ARG A 111 15.98 23.57 5.53
C ARG A 111 14.45 23.46 5.56
N LEU A 112 13.86 23.57 6.74
CA LEU A 112 12.41 23.47 6.94
C LEU A 112 11.64 24.59 6.24
N ARG A 113 12.19 25.82 6.20
CA ARG A 113 11.60 26.93 5.44
C ARG A 113 11.60 26.67 3.94
N GLY A 114 12.71 26.19 3.39
CA GLY A 114 12.78 25.81 1.97
C GLY A 114 11.73 24.77 1.62
N GLU A 115 11.60 23.71 2.43
CA GLU A 115 10.59 22.68 2.21
C GLU A 115 9.16 23.24 2.34
N LEU A 116 8.92 24.16 3.28
CA LEU A 116 7.62 24.82 3.44
C LEU A 116 7.25 25.64 2.21
N ASP A 117 8.20 26.40 1.65
CA ASP A 117 8.00 27.19 0.43
C ASP A 117 7.67 26.30 -0.78
N ASP A 118 8.34 25.15 -0.91
CA ASP A 118 8.04 24.16 -1.95
C ASP A 118 6.59 23.65 -1.84
N TRP A 119 6.15 23.28 -0.64
CA TRP A 119 4.78 22.80 -0.42
C TRP A 119 3.73 23.89 -0.59
N LEU A 120 4.03 25.14 -0.23
CA LEU A 120 3.17 26.29 -0.53
C LEU A 120 3.03 26.49 -2.05
N GLY A 121 4.11 26.28 -2.81
CA GLY A 121 4.10 26.24 -4.27
C GLY A 121 3.16 25.16 -4.82
N VAL A 122 3.22 23.94 -4.26
CA VAL A 122 2.29 22.85 -4.63
C VAL A 122 0.85 23.25 -4.36
N ILE A 123 0.54 23.78 -3.17
CA ILE A 123 -0.81 24.25 -2.83
C ILE A 123 -1.29 25.33 -3.81
N TYR A 124 -0.41 26.29 -4.14
CA TYR A 124 -0.74 27.36 -5.09
C TYR A 124 -1.07 26.80 -6.47
N GLU A 125 -0.23 25.91 -7.03
CA GLU A 125 -0.50 25.28 -8.33
C GLU A 125 -1.84 24.54 -8.33
N GLN A 126 -2.11 23.80 -7.27
CA GLN A 126 -3.34 23.03 -7.16
C GLN A 126 -4.56 23.94 -7.04
N SER A 127 -4.49 25.04 -6.27
CA SER A 127 -5.57 26.03 -6.16
C SER A 127 -6.05 26.55 -7.52
N GLN A 128 -5.16 26.61 -8.52
CA GLN A 128 -5.51 27.01 -9.89
C GLN A 128 -6.21 25.89 -10.68
N LYS A 129 -5.87 24.62 -10.41
CA LYS A 129 -6.44 23.44 -11.10
C LYS A 129 -7.83 23.08 -10.58
N SER A 130 -8.10 23.22 -9.28
CA SER A 130 -9.41 22.92 -8.70
C SER A 130 -9.76 23.86 -7.54
N PRO A 131 -10.13 25.13 -7.84
CA PRO A 131 -10.42 26.15 -6.83
C PRO A 131 -11.48 25.72 -5.81
N GLU A 132 -12.57 25.10 -6.28
CA GLU A 132 -13.68 24.64 -5.43
C GLU A 132 -13.23 23.63 -4.37
N LEU A 133 -12.37 22.69 -4.77
CA LEU A 133 -11.84 21.66 -3.88
C LEU A 133 -10.80 22.24 -2.92
N TYR A 134 -9.96 23.13 -3.42
CA TYR A 134 -8.98 23.85 -2.62
C TYR A 134 -9.63 24.67 -1.50
N ASP A 135 -10.65 25.48 -1.82
CA ASP A 135 -11.35 26.31 -0.85
C ASP A 135 -12.03 25.45 0.23
N LEU A 136 -12.68 24.37 -0.20
CA LEU A 136 -13.34 23.42 0.70
C LEU A 136 -12.35 22.77 1.66
N LEU A 137 -11.29 22.15 1.13
CA LEU A 137 -10.32 21.44 1.96
C LEU A 137 -9.53 22.40 2.85
N THR A 138 -9.11 23.56 2.36
CA THR A 138 -8.41 24.56 3.17
C THR A 138 -9.25 25.00 4.37
N LYS A 139 -10.54 25.27 4.14
CA LYS A 139 -11.48 25.59 5.23
C LYS A 139 -11.65 24.41 6.19
N LYS A 140 -11.81 23.19 5.68
CA LYS A 140 -12.04 22.01 6.52
C LYS A 140 -10.81 21.60 7.33
N PHE A 141 -9.61 21.73 6.77
CA PHE A 141 -8.37 21.44 7.48
C PHE A 141 -8.04 22.50 8.52
N SER A 142 -8.44 23.76 8.35
CA SER A 142 -8.24 24.79 9.39
C SER A 142 -9.13 24.58 10.63
N GLU A 143 -10.19 23.79 10.51
CA GLU A 143 -11.04 23.34 11.62
C GLU A 143 -10.40 22.17 12.41
N ILE A 144 -9.29 21.59 11.94
CA ILE A 144 -8.58 20.47 12.58
C ILE A 144 -7.36 20.99 13.34
N GLU A 145 -7.27 20.66 14.63
CA GLU A 145 -6.16 21.09 15.50
C GLU A 145 -4.82 20.47 15.08
N ASP A 146 -4.77 19.14 14.94
CA ASP A 146 -3.57 18.41 14.49
C ASP A 146 -3.97 17.37 13.41
N PRO A 147 -3.84 17.73 12.11
CA PRO A 147 -4.13 16.82 11.00
C PRO A 147 -3.32 15.53 11.01
N SER A 148 -2.07 15.55 11.50
CA SER A 148 -1.23 14.35 11.56
C SER A 148 -1.74 13.36 12.61
N SER A 149 -2.27 13.86 13.72
CA SER A 149 -2.97 13.04 14.72
C SER A 149 -4.23 12.37 14.14
N GLU A 150 -5.03 13.11 13.36
CA GLU A 150 -6.21 12.52 12.68
C GLU A 150 -5.82 11.46 11.65
N VAL A 151 -4.71 11.65 10.92
CA VAL A 151 -4.17 10.61 10.02
C VAL A 151 -3.75 9.37 10.81
N ALA A 152 -2.99 9.52 11.90
CA ALA A 152 -2.57 8.41 12.74
C ALA A 152 -3.78 7.64 13.31
N LYS A 153 -4.83 8.36 13.68
CA LYS A 153 -6.10 7.78 14.13
C LYS A 153 -6.81 6.97 13.04
N ILE A 154 -6.83 7.46 11.80
CA ILE A 154 -7.40 6.70 10.66
C ILE A 154 -6.61 5.41 10.43
N ILE A 155 -5.27 5.47 10.44
CA ILE A 155 -4.42 4.27 10.30
C ILE A 155 -4.81 3.24 11.36
N ARG A 156 -4.77 3.63 12.63
CA ARG A 156 -5.06 2.74 13.76
C ARG A 156 -6.46 2.13 13.66
N LEU A 157 -7.49 2.96 13.52
CA LEU A 157 -8.87 2.49 13.44
C LEU A 157 -9.11 1.58 12.23
N TYR A 158 -8.45 1.87 11.10
CA TYR A 158 -8.56 1.02 9.91
C TYR A 158 -7.91 -0.34 10.15
N GLU A 159 -6.71 -0.40 10.75
CA GLU A 159 -6.03 -1.65 11.08
C GLU A 159 -6.77 -2.46 12.16
N GLU A 160 -7.47 -1.79 13.08
CA GLU A 160 -8.37 -2.40 14.08
C GLU A 160 -9.70 -2.91 13.48
N GLY A 161 -10.01 -2.57 12.23
CA GLY A 161 -11.26 -2.96 11.57
C GLY A 161 -12.49 -2.18 12.03
N ASP A 162 -12.32 -0.95 12.53
CA ASP A 162 -13.44 -0.08 12.92
C ASP A 162 -14.40 0.13 11.75
N ALA A 163 -15.67 -0.24 11.94
CA ALA A 163 -16.65 -0.31 10.86
C ALA A 163 -16.85 1.01 10.11
N ALA A 164 -16.81 2.15 10.82
CA ALA A 164 -16.99 3.46 10.20
C ALA A 164 -15.76 3.84 9.37
N THR A 165 -14.56 3.59 9.89
CA THR A 165 -13.29 3.86 9.20
C THR A 165 -13.10 2.93 8.01
N VAL A 166 -13.47 1.65 8.16
CA VAL A 166 -13.47 0.68 7.05
C VAL A 166 -14.35 1.14 5.92
N LYS A 167 -15.59 1.55 6.22
CA LYS A 167 -16.51 2.07 5.20
C LYS A 167 -15.96 3.30 4.48
N LEU A 168 -15.34 4.22 5.23
CA LEU A 168 -14.74 5.44 4.68
C LEU A 168 -13.59 5.10 3.71
N VAL A 169 -12.59 4.34 4.17
CA VAL A 169 -11.39 4.02 3.40
C VAL A 169 -11.75 3.17 2.18
N ARG A 170 -12.56 2.11 2.37
CA ARG A 170 -12.98 1.25 1.26
C ARG A 170 -13.74 2.01 0.19
N ARG A 171 -14.64 2.92 0.57
CA ARG A 171 -15.35 3.73 -0.42
C ARG A 171 -14.40 4.59 -1.25
N MET A 172 -13.41 5.22 -0.62
CA MET A 172 -12.38 5.99 -1.33
C MET A 172 -11.54 5.11 -2.27
N VAL A 173 -11.07 3.96 -1.77
CA VAL A 173 -10.27 3.00 -2.55
C VAL A 173 -11.06 2.47 -3.74
N GLU A 174 -12.32 2.10 -3.54
CA GLU A 174 -13.21 1.64 -4.61
C GLU A 174 -13.37 2.68 -5.72
N LEU A 175 -13.53 3.97 -5.37
CA LEU A 175 -13.55 5.05 -6.35
C LEU A 175 -12.24 5.07 -7.14
N CYS A 176 -11.08 4.98 -6.48
CA CYS A 176 -9.80 4.94 -7.20
C CYS A 176 -9.69 3.71 -8.12
N LEU A 177 -10.05 2.52 -7.63
CA LEU A 177 -10.03 1.29 -8.43
C LEU A 177 -10.99 1.36 -9.62
N GLN A 178 -12.14 2.01 -9.51
CA GLN A 178 -13.04 2.25 -10.65
C GLN A 178 -12.33 3.05 -11.75
N GLY A 179 -11.57 4.09 -11.39
CA GLY A 179 -10.77 4.85 -12.34
C GLY A 179 -9.63 4.03 -12.95
N PHE A 180 -9.00 3.13 -12.18
CA PHE A 180 -7.98 2.21 -12.70
C PHE A 180 -8.58 1.26 -13.74
N VAL A 181 -9.73 0.66 -13.43
CA VAL A 181 -10.44 -0.24 -14.34
C VAL A 181 -10.83 0.49 -15.62
N GLN A 182 -11.27 1.75 -15.55
CA GLN A 182 -11.53 2.57 -16.75
C GLN A 182 -10.28 2.72 -17.62
N THR A 183 -9.11 3.01 -17.02
CA THR A 183 -7.85 3.11 -17.76
C THR A 183 -7.43 1.77 -18.36
N LEU A 184 -7.40 0.70 -17.56
CA LEU A 184 -6.90 -0.62 -17.97
C LEU A 184 -7.76 -1.25 -19.07
N ARG A 185 -9.08 -1.06 -19.02
CA ARG A 185 -9.99 -1.52 -20.08
C ARG A 185 -9.70 -0.91 -21.44
N ARG A 186 -9.22 0.34 -21.50
CA ARG A 186 -8.80 0.96 -22.77
C ARG A 186 -7.59 0.25 -23.41
N ALA A 187 -6.80 -0.45 -22.59
CA ALA A 187 -5.70 -1.30 -23.02
C ALA A 187 -6.08 -2.79 -23.10
N ASN A 188 -7.37 -3.13 -22.98
CA ASN A 188 -7.88 -4.50 -22.96
C ASN A 188 -7.34 -5.37 -21.79
N ILE A 189 -6.91 -4.75 -20.69
CA ILE A 189 -6.36 -5.43 -19.51
C ILE A 189 -7.46 -5.62 -18.45
N PHE A 190 -7.53 -6.82 -17.86
CA PHE A 190 -8.53 -7.19 -16.85
C PHE A 190 -7.91 -7.98 -15.70
N HIS A 191 -8.56 -7.87 -14.53
CA HIS A 191 -8.19 -8.59 -13.32
C HIS A 191 -9.38 -9.42 -12.82
N ASP A 192 -9.14 -10.68 -12.45
CA ASP A 192 -10.18 -11.56 -11.92
C ASP A 192 -10.47 -11.29 -10.44
N VAL A 193 -9.43 -10.94 -9.66
CA VAL A 193 -9.52 -10.74 -8.21
C VAL A 193 -8.76 -9.48 -7.81
N PHE A 194 -9.33 -8.74 -6.85
CA PHE A 194 -8.66 -7.65 -6.14
C PHE A 194 -8.45 -8.11 -4.70
N ASP A 195 -7.19 -8.38 -4.34
CA ASP A 195 -6.80 -8.77 -3.00
C ASP A 195 -6.40 -7.54 -2.20
N TYR A 196 -7.04 -7.29 -1.06
CA TYR A 196 -6.75 -6.11 -0.25
C TYR A 196 -5.76 -6.45 0.86
N GLU A 197 -4.73 -5.61 1.01
CA GLU A 197 -3.71 -5.76 2.04
C GLU A 197 -4.30 -5.73 3.45
N SER A 198 -5.27 -4.85 3.68
CA SER A 198 -5.98 -4.75 4.96
C SER A 198 -6.65 -6.05 5.40
N GLU A 199 -7.10 -6.91 4.47
CA GLU A 199 -7.70 -8.20 4.83
C GLU A 199 -6.69 -9.15 5.48
N LEU A 200 -5.42 -9.09 5.07
CA LEU A 200 -4.33 -9.87 5.67
C LEU A 200 -4.05 -9.43 7.11
N VAL A 201 -4.22 -8.14 7.38
CA VAL A 201 -4.09 -7.56 8.72
C VAL A 201 -5.29 -7.99 9.58
N TRP A 202 -6.51 -7.80 9.09
CA TRP A 202 -7.74 -8.06 9.85
C TRP A 202 -7.97 -9.53 10.17
N ASN A 203 -7.59 -10.44 9.27
CA ASN A 203 -7.81 -11.87 9.46
C ASN A 203 -6.73 -12.55 10.33
N GLY A 204 -5.76 -11.78 10.83
CA GLY A 204 -4.67 -12.26 11.69
C GLY A 204 -3.63 -13.13 10.97
N SER A 205 -3.63 -13.19 9.63
CA SER A 205 -2.64 -13.97 8.89
C SER A 205 -1.22 -13.46 9.13
N VAL A 206 -1.05 -12.13 9.20
CA VAL A 206 0.25 -11.51 9.49
C VAL A 206 0.77 -11.94 10.87
N GLU A 207 -0.08 -11.88 11.91
CA GLU A 207 0.33 -12.27 13.26
C GLU A 207 0.65 -13.77 13.35
N ARG A 208 -0.13 -14.61 12.65
CA ARG A 208 0.15 -16.05 12.57
C ARG A 208 1.54 -16.34 12.02
N ILE A 209 1.96 -15.63 10.97
CA ILE A 209 3.33 -15.78 10.41
C ILE A 209 4.39 -15.38 11.43
N LEU A 210 4.18 -14.27 12.14
CA LEU A 210 5.10 -13.85 13.20
C LEU A 210 5.21 -14.92 14.29
N ASP A 211 4.09 -15.48 14.75
CA ASP A 211 4.07 -16.54 15.76
C ASP A 211 4.77 -17.82 15.30
N GLU A 212 4.54 -18.24 14.05
CA GLU A 212 5.22 -19.39 13.45
C GLU A 212 6.73 -19.17 13.38
N VAL A 213 7.19 -17.98 12.99
CA VAL A 213 8.62 -17.65 12.96
C VAL A 213 9.18 -17.61 14.37
N ARG A 214 8.51 -16.96 15.34
CA ARG A 214 8.92 -16.89 16.76
C ARG A 214 9.08 -18.29 17.37
N ALA A 215 8.19 -19.23 17.03
CA ALA A 215 8.24 -20.61 17.50
C ALA A 215 9.31 -21.46 16.79
N SER A 216 9.85 -20.97 15.67
CA SER A 216 10.86 -21.69 14.89
C SER A 216 12.27 -21.50 15.47
N ARG A 217 13.16 -22.45 15.14
CA ARG A 217 14.60 -22.33 15.41
C ARG A 217 15.34 -21.28 14.55
N TYR A 218 14.61 -20.59 13.68
CA TYR A 218 15.12 -19.60 12.73
C TYR A 218 14.80 -18.16 13.14
N ALA A 219 14.14 -17.95 14.29
CA ALA A 219 13.97 -16.63 14.86
C ALA A 219 15.28 -16.09 15.43
N LYS A 220 15.57 -14.83 15.10
CA LYS A 220 16.58 -13.98 15.71
C LYS A 220 15.93 -12.70 16.20
N TYR A 221 16.61 -12.02 17.13
CA TYR A 221 16.18 -10.74 17.66
C TYR A 221 17.32 -9.74 17.61
N GLU A 222 17.06 -8.59 17.00
CA GLU A 222 17.93 -7.41 17.04
C GLU A 222 17.26 -6.37 17.94
N GLY A 223 17.63 -6.36 19.23
CA GLY A 223 16.86 -5.66 20.24
C GLY A 223 15.47 -6.30 20.38
N ASN A 224 14.41 -5.53 20.11
CA ASN A 224 13.02 -6.00 20.13
C ASN A 224 12.49 -6.39 18.73
N ALA A 225 13.27 -6.16 17.67
CA ALA A 225 12.86 -6.49 16.32
C ALA A 225 13.01 -8.00 16.07
N LEU A 226 11.95 -8.65 15.57
CA LEU A 226 12.01 -10.04 15.11
C LEU A 226 12.66 -10.09 13.73
N VAL A 227 13.70 -10.90 13.60
CA VAL A 227 14.44 -11.13 12.36
C VAL A 227 14.40 -12.62 12.02
N PHE A 228 14.09 -12.95 10.77
CA PHE A 228 14.06 -14.31 10.27
C PHE A 228 15.41 -14.68 9.63
N ASP A 229 16.06 -15.71 10.16
CA ASP A 229 17.31 -16.27 9.62
C ASP A 229 17.02 -17.15 8.39
N ILE A 230 16.75 -16.48 7.26
CA ILE A 230 16.42 -17.15 5.99
C ILE A 230 17.58 -17.99 5.49
N ASP A 231 18.82 -17.54 5.67
CA ASP A 231 19.99 -18.28 5.17
C ASP A 231 20.11 -19.65 5.84
N ARG A 232 19.93 -19.67 7.17
CA ARG A 232 19.92 -20.91 7.94
C ARG A 232 18.72 -21.78 7.57
N ALA A 233 17.53 -21.20 7.46
CA ALA A 233 16.33 -21.94 7.05
C ALA A 233 16.51 -22.57 5.66
N ALA A 234 16.99 -21.80 4.68
CA ALA A 234 17.18 -22.26 3.32
C ALA A 234 18.25 -23.35 3.21
N SER A 235 19.32 -23.27 4.01
CA SER A 235 20.39 -24.27 4.02
C SER A 235 19.93 -25.58 4.69
N GLU A 236 19.37 -25.50 5.90
CA GLU A 236 18.96 -26.69 6.66
C GLU A 236 17.76 -27.43 6.05
N LEU A 237 16.88 -26.72 5.34
CA LEU A 237 15.74 -27.29 4.62
C LEU A 237 16.09 -27.72 3.18
N GLY A 238 17.34 -27.53 2.75
CA GLY A 238 17.80 -27.87 1.39
C GLY A 238 17.15 -27.03 0.29
N LEU A 239 16.57 -25.87 0.62
CA LEU A 239 15.90 -24.97 -0.32
C LEU A 239 16.89 -24.28 -1.26
N LYS A 240 18.14 -24.04 -0.84
CA LYS A 240 19.18 -23.46 -1.71
C LYS A 240 19.38 -24.28 -2.97
N LYS A 241 19.52 -25.60 -2.81
CA LYS A 241 19.59 -26.55 -3.93
C LYS A 241 18.34 -26.54 -4.81
N ILE A 242 17.14 -26.50 -4.21
CA ILE A 242 15.87 -26.49 -4.94
C ILE A 242 15.72 -25.21 -5.79
N LEU A 243 16.12 -24.07 -5.24
CA LEU A 243 16.01 -22.75 -5.88
C LEU A 243 17.21 -22.41 -6.78
N GLY A 244 18.20 -23.29 -6.89
CA GLY A 244 19.42 -23.06 -7.68
C GLY A 244 20.34 -21.97 -7.10
N ILE A 245 20.24 -21.70 -5.80
CA ILE A 245 21.10 -20.76 -5.07
C ILE A 245 22.38 -21.50 -4.66
N PRO A 246 23.58 -20.96 -4.95
CA PRO A 246 24.83 -21.57 -4.52
C PRO A 246 24.90 -21.76 -3.00
N GLU A 247 25.39 -22.91 -2.52
CA GLU A 247 25.43 -23.22 -1.07
C GLU A 247 26.26 -22.21 -0.26
N ASN A 248 27.32 -21.66 -0.87
CA ASN A 248 28.17 -20.63 -0.29
C ASN A 248 27.58 -19.21 -0.37
N HIS A 249 26.47 -19.02 -1.08
CA HIS A 249 25.79 -17.73 -1.14
C HIS A 249 25.06 -17.49 0.18
N LYS A 250 25.38 -16.39 0.84
CA LYS A 250 24.72 -15.96 2.07
C LYS A 250 23.49 -15.12 1.73
N ILE A 251 22.32 -15.61 2.12
CA ILE A 251 21.07 -14.86 1.99
C ILE A 251 21.02 -13.83 3.13
N PRO A 252 20.68 -12.56 2.85
CA PRO A 252 20.49 -11.56 3.91
C PRO A 252 19.41 -12.00 4.89
N GLU A 253 19.60 -11.65 6.17
CA GLU A 253 18.56 -11.86 7.17
C GLU A 253 17.36 -10.96 6.87
N LEU A 254 16.17 -11.40 7.30
CA LEU A 254 14.93 -10.72 6.98
C LEU A 254 14.26 -10.16 8.22
N PRO A 255 14.39 -8.86 8.50
CA PRO A 255 13.60 -8.19 9.52
C PRO A 255 12.11 -8.30 9.21
N LEU A 256 11.32 -8.78 10.17
CA LEU A 256 9.86 -8.93 10.06
C LEU A 256 9.10 -7.84 10.83
N THR A 257 9.69 -7.33 11.91
CA THR A 257 9.14 -6.24 12.70
C THR A 257 10.19 -5.16 12.96
N ARG A 258 9.74 -3.93 13.22
CA ARG A 258 10.58 -2.89 13.81
C ARG A 258 10.68 -3.09 15.33
N SER A 259 11.58 -2.32 15.96
CA SER A 259 11.78 -2.32 17.42
C SER A 259 10.54 -1.88 18.22
N ASP A 260 9.62 -1.16 17.60
CA ASP A 260 8.32 -0.74 18.17
C ASP A 260 7.22 -1.81 18.01
N GLY A 261 7.54 -2.96 17.41
CA GLY A 261 6.60 -4.05 17.16
C GLY A 261 5.81 -3.93 15.86
N THR A 262 5.92 -2.82 15.11
CA THR A 262 5.21 -2.67 13.83
C THR A 262 5.74 -3.63 12.77
N THR A 263 4.83 -4.26 12.02
CA THR A 263 5.18 -5.19 10.94
C THR A 263 5.80 -4.46 9.76
N LEU A 264 6.79 -5.09 9.11
CA LEU A 264 7.33 -4.64 7.83
C LEU A 264 6.53 -5.23 6.66
N TYR A 265 6.61 -4.59 5.48
CA TYR A 265 5.91 -5.01 4.26
C TYR A 265 6.18 -6.48 3.90
N VAL A 266 7.41 -6.95 4.10
CA VAL A 266 7.77 -8.34 3.76
C VAL A 266 6.99 -9.37 4.57
N THR A 267 6.59 -9.05 5.81
CA THR A 267 5.76 -9.95 6.62
C THR A 267 4.36 -10.10 6.01
N ARG A 268 3.84 -9.02 5.42
CA ARG A 268 2.55 -9.02 4.71
C ARG A 268 2.67 -9.77 3.38
N ASP A 269 3.78 -9.62 2.66
CA ASP A 269 4.08 -10.41 1.45
C ASP A 269 4.17 -11.91 1.74
N MET A 270 4.76 -12.31 2.87
CA MET A 270 4.79 -13.71 3.32
C MET A 270 3.37 -14.24 3.59
N ALA A 271 2.56 -13.47 4.33
CA ALA A 271 1.16 -13.85 4.59
C ALA A 271 0.35 -13.96 3.30
N TYR A 272 0.53 -13.03 2.37
CA TYR A 272 -0.12 -13.03 1.06
C TYR A 272 0.29 -14.24 0.21
N SER A 273 1.60 -14.53 0.14
CA SER A 273 2.15 -15.67 -0.59
C SER A 273 1.58 -16.99 -0.06
N LEU A 274 1.46 -17.13 1.25
CA LEU A 274 0.89 -18.32 1.88
C LEU A 274 -0.62 -18.45 1.64
N LYS A 275 -1.40 -17.37 1.77
CA LYS A 275 -2.84 -17.33 1.41
C LYS A 275 -3.05 -17.85 -0.02
N ASN A 276 -2.21 -17.39 -0.94
CA ASN A 276 -2.32 -17.77 -2.35
C ASN A 276 -1.88 -19.21 -2.60
N SER A 277 -0.84 -19.70 -1.92
CA SER A 277 -0.38 -21.09 -2.03
C SER A 277 -1.46 -22.10 -1.61
N VAL A 278 -2.23 -21.80 -0.56
CA VAL A 278 -3.36 -22.62 -0.11
C VAL A 278 -4.49 -22.60 -1.14
N THR A 279 -4.77 -21.44 -1.74
CA THR A 279 -5.81 -21.27 -2.78
C THR A 279 -5.49 -21.99 -4.10
N LEU A 280 -4.22 -22.37 -4.31
CA LEU A 280 -3.74 -23.13 -5.46
C LEU A 280 -3.83 -24.66 -5.27
N THR A 281 -4.19 -25.15 -4.08
CA THR A 281 -4.43 -26.59 -3.90
C THR A 281 -5.68 -27.01 -4.68
N PRO A 282 -5.60 -28.07 -5.52
CA PRO A 282 -6.79 -28.63 -6.14
C PRO A 282 -7.71 -29.14 -5.02
N PHE A 283 -9.03 -28.92 -5.14
CA PHE A 283 -9.99 -29.63 -4.29
C PHE A 283 -9.64 -31.12 -4.39
N THR A 284 -9.23 -31.72 -3.27
CA THR A 284 -9.34 -33.17 -3.12
C THR A 284 -10.83 -33.47 -3.24
N THR A 285 -11.15 -34.21 -4.30
CA THR A 285 -12.49 -34.64 -4.75
C THR A 285 -13.45 -34.98 -3.63
#